data_AF-A0A1E5SM59-F1
#
_entry.id   AF-A0A1E5SM59-F1
#
_cell.length_a   1.000
_cell.length_b   1.000
_cell.length_c   1.000
_cell.angle_alpha   90.00
_cell.angle_beta   90.00
_cell.angle_gamma   90.00
#
_symmetry.space_group_name_H-M   'P 1'
#
loop_
_entity.id
_entity.type
_entity.pdbx_description
1 polymer ?
#
loop_
_entity_poly.entity_id
_entity_poly.type
_entity_poly.pdbx_seq_one_letter_code
_entity_poly.pdbx_strand_id
1 'polypeptide(L)'
;MMKPVAKNILVGLLLATVTIALHMSLSESRRLELTSFLLVLIGSVYYGFALLSKHKEVIVIEVIVASVFVAMGVFGLWFSPWILITGLFLHGLWDIAHHNASVKLAKIPSWYIPFCAAYDWTMAIYVSLIMLN
;
A
#
# COMPACT_ATOMS: atom_id res chain seq x y z
N MET A 1 3.09 26.96 8.88
CA MET A 1 2.63 26.18 7.70
C MET A 1 3.49 24.95 7.55
N MET A 2 2.93 23.74 7.64
CA MET A 2 3.66 22.50 7.34
C MET A 2 3.99 22.43 5.85
N LYS A 3 5.19 21.91 5.51
CA LYS A 3 5.53 21.58 4.13
C LYS A 3 4.53 20.54 3.58
N PRO A 4 4.14 20.59 2.28
CA PRO A 4 3.13 19.70 1.71
C PRO A 4 3.38 18.21 1.99
N VAL A 5 4.64 17.76 1.97
CA VAL A 5 5.02 16.37 2.27
C VAL A 5 4.66 15.97 3.71
N ALA A 6 4.99 16.81 4.70
CA ALA A 6 4.69 16.52 6.10
C ALA A 6 3.18 16.40 6.36
N LYS A 7 2.38 17.21 5.66
CA LYS A 7 0.91 17.12 5.72
C LYS A 7 0.41 15.76 5.24
N ASN A 8 0.90 15.28 4.11
CA ASN A 8 0.46 14.02 3.53
C ASN A 8 0.89 12.81 4.38
N ILE A 9 2.10 12.86 4.95
CA ILE A 9 2.57 11.86 5.93
C ILE A 9 1.62 11.82 7.13
N LEU A 10 1.28 12.98 7.72
CA LEU A 10 0.36 13.02 8.87
C LEU A 10 -1.03 12.46 8.53
N VAL A 11 -1.54 12.72 7.32
CA VAL A 11 -2.82 12.13 6.88
C VAL A 11 -2.71 10.60 6.76
N GLY A 12 -1.59 10.08 6.25
CA GLY A 12 -1.32 8.64 6.16
C GLY A 12 -1.27 7.98 7.53
N LEU A 13 -0.52 8.57 8.46
CA LEU A 13 -0.43 8.12 9.85
C LEU A 13 -1.78 8.16 10.56
N LEU A 14 -2.58 9.22 10.35
CA LEU A 14 -3.91 9.36 10.93
C LEU A 14 -4.84 8.26 10.43
N LEU A 15 -4.89 8.02 9.12
CA LEU A 15 -5.74 6.97 8.56
C LEU A 15 -5.29 5.56 8.96
N ALA A 16 -3.97 5.33 9.09
CA ALA A 16 -3.45 4.07 9.62
C ALA A 16 -3.88 3.89 11.09
N THR A 17 -3.81 4.94 11.90
CA THR A 17 -4.28 4.90 13.30
C THR A 17 -5.77 4.56 13.40
N VAL A 18 -6.61 5.14 12.53
CA VAL A 18 -8.05 4.79 12.46
C VAL A 18 -8.24 3.32 12.08
N THR A 19 -7.45 2.82 11.12
CA THR A 19 -7.50 1.41 10.69
C THR A 19 -7.05 0.47 11.81
N ILE A 20 -6.02 0.85 12.57
CA ILE A 20 -5.54 0.12 13.75
C ILE A 20 -6.63 0.08 14.84
N ALA A 21 -7.28 1.21 15.11
CA ALA A 21 -8.39 1.26 16.07
C ALA A 21 -9.54 0.33 15.66
N LEU A 22 -9.84 0.24 14.36
CA LEU A 22 -10.79 -0.74 13.83
C LEU A 22 -10.27 -2.17 14.01
N HIS A 23 -9.01 -2.47 13.72
CA HIS A 23 -8.42 -3.78 13.97
C HIS A 23 -8.62 -4.26 15.42
N MET A 24 -8.48 -3.36 16.41
CA MET A 24 -8.63 -3.72 17.82
C MET A 24 -10.06 -4.14 18.21
N SER A 25 -11.09 -3.76 17.44
CA SER A 25 -12.48 -4.18 17.68
C SER A 25 -12.88 -5.44 16.91
N LEU A 26 -11.97 -6.01 16.11
CA LEU A 26 -12.23 -7.14 15.22
C LEU A 26 -11.62 -8.45 15.76
N SER A 27 -12.28 -9.56 15.43
CA SER A 27 -11.69 -10.90 15.59
C SER A 27 -10.42 -11.02 14.74
N GLU A 28 -9.55 -11.96 15.10
CA GLU A 28 -8.29 -12.20 14.36
C GLU A 28 -8.53 -12.47 12.87
N SER A 29 -9.50 -13.31 12.53
CA SER A 29 -9.88 -13.58 11.13
C SER A 29 -10.24 -12.30 10.37
N ARG A 30 -11.08 -11.45 10.97
CA ARG A 30 -11.54 -10.19 10.37
C ARG A 30 -10.42 -9.15 10.25
N ARG A 31 -9.43 -9.17 11.14
CA ARG A 31 -8.22 -8.34 11.03
C ARG A 31 -7.42 -8.71 9.79
N LEU A 32 -7.25 -10.00 9.52
CA LEU A 32 -6.54 -10.49 8.32
C LEU A 32 -7.35 -10.20 7.05
N GLU A 33 -8.66 -10.42 7.06
CA GLU A 33 -9.56 -10.07 5.95
C GLU A 33 -9.48 -8.57 5.61
N LEU A 34 -9.54 -7.69 6.62
CA LEU A 34 -9.41 -6.25 6.43
C LEU A 34 -8.05 -5.88 5.83
N THR A 35 -6.95 -6.44 6.36
CA THR A 35 -5.60 -6.20 5.83
C THR A 35 -5.46 -6.65 4.37
N SER A 36 -6.02 -7.82 4.04
CA SER A 36 -6.07 -8.37 2.69
C SER A 36 -6.82 -7.43 1.73
N PHE A 37 -8.03 -7.01 2.10
CA PHE A 37 -8.84 -6.10 1.28
C PHE A 37 -8.15 -4.76 1.07
N LEU A 38 -7.47 -4.24 2.09
CA LEU A 38 -6.68 -3.01 1.96
C LEU A 38 -5.55 -3.17 0.94
N LEU A 39 -4.74 -4.24 1.04
CA LEU A 39 -3.65 -4.47 0.09
C LEU A 39 -4.16 -4.68 -1.35
N VAL A 40 -5.27 -5.40 -1.53
CA VAL A 40 -5.92 -5.54 -2.84
C VAL A 40 -6.41 -4.19 -3.38
N LEU A 41 -7.05 -3.38 -2.54
CA LEU A 41 -7.57 -2.06 -2.93
C LEU A 41 -6.43 -1.12 -3.32
N ILE A 42 -5.40 -1.02 -2.48
CA ILE A 42 -4.23 -0.17 -2.67
C ILE A 42 -3.50 -0.57 -3.96
N GLY A 43 -3.19 -1.86 -4.13
CA GLY A 43 -2.58 -2.37 -5.36
C GLY A 43 -3.43 -2.12 -6.60
N SER A 44 -4.77 -2.19 -6.49
CA SER A 44 -5.67 -1.95 -7.63
C SER A 44 -5.70 -0.50 -8.10
N VAL A 45 -5.31 0.48 -7.27
CA VAL A 45 -5.19 1.89 -7.70
C VAL A 45 -4.22 2.02 -8.87
N TYR A 46 -3.18 1.18 -8.91
CA TYR A 46 -2.15 1.20 -9.93
C TYR A 46 -2.63 0.76 -11.31
N TYR A 47 -3.69 -0.06 -11.41
CA TYR A 47 -4.35 -0.26 -12.70
C TYR A 47 -4.91 1.05 -13.25
N GLY A 48 -5.48 1.90 -12.39
CA GLY A 48 -5.94 3.23 -12.77
C GLY A 48 -4.80 4.12 -13.27
N PHE A 49 -3.67 4.17 -12.55
CA PHE A 49 -2.49 4.92 -12.99
C PHE A 49 -1.89 4.40 -14.29
N ALA A 50 -1.89 3.07 -14.48
CA ALA A 50 -1.46 2.44 -15.72
C ALA A 50 -2.30 2.94 -16.90
N LEU A 51 -3.64 2.90 -16.77
CA LEU A 51 -4.58 3.29 -17.84
C LEU A 51 -4.48 4.77 -18.24
N LEU A 52 -3.94 5.63 -17.38
CA LEU A 52 -3.69 7.04 -17.68
C LEU A 52 -2.38 7.28 -18.45
N SER A 53 -1.51 6.27 -18.54
CA SER A 53 -0.24 6.37 -19.26
C SER A 53 -0.42 6.28 -20.77
N LYS A 54 0.40 7.01 -21.52
CA LYS A 54 0.50 6.93 -22.99
C LYS A 54 1.59 5.96 -23.46
N HIS A 55 2.37 5.40 -22.54
CA HIS A 55 3.52 4.54 -22.86
C HIS A 55 3.21 3.08 -22.53
N LYS A 56 3.23 2.22 -23.55
CA LYS A 56 2.93 0.78 -23.40
C LYS A 56 3.81 0.09 -22.35
N GLU A 57 5.10 0.39 -22.34
CA GLU A 57 6.07 -0.14 -21.36
C GLU A 57 5.63 0.17 -19.92
N VAL A 58 5.24 1.42 -19.66
CA VAL A 58 4.77 1.85 -18.33
C VAL A 58 3.48 1.14 -17.98
N ILE A 59 2.51 1.06 -18.91
CA ILE A 59 1.25 0.35 -18.68
C ILE A 59 1.52 -1.10 -18.24
N VAL A 60 2.39 -1.81 -18.97
CA VAL A 60 2.72 -3.21 -18.67
C VAL A 60 3.37 -3.34 -17.30
N ILE A 61 4.33 -2.48 -16.96
CA ILE A 61 5.01 -2.51 -15.66
C ILE A 61 4.00 -2.30 -14.53
N GLU A 62 3.20 -1.23 -14.59
CA GLU A 62 2.22 -0.92 -13.55
C GLU A 62 1.17 -2.03 -13.40
N VAL A 63 0.66 -2.58 -14.50
CA VAL A 63 -0.32 -3.68 -14.47
C VAL A 63 0.27 -4.92 -13.82
N ILE A 64 1.50 -5.31 -14.18
CA ILE A 64 2.16 -6.48 -13.59
C ILE A 64 2.36 -6.27 -12.09
N VAL A 65 2.89 -5.12 -11.67
CA VAL A 65 3.16 -4.85 -10.25
C VAL A 65 1.86 -4.74 -9.45
N ALA A 66 0.82 -4.09 -10.00
CA ALA A 66 -0.52 -4.07 -9.41
C ALA A 66 -1.08 -5.49 -9.22
N SER A 67 -0.95 -6.36 -10.24
CA SER A 67 -1.36 -7.77 -10.15
C SER A 67 -0.60 -8.54 -9.09
N VAL A 68 0.70 -8.27 -8.90
CA VAL A 68 1.49 -8.86 -7.81
C VAL A 68 0.92 -8.44 -6.45
N PHE A 69 0.65 -7.16 -6.22
CA PHE A 69 0.07 -6.71 -4.95
C PHE A 69 -1.32 -7.28 -4.68
N VAL A 70 -2.18 -7.36 -5.72
CA VAL A 70 -3.49 -8.01 -5.61
C VAL A 70 -3.33 -9.48 -5.24
N ALA A 71 -2.42 -10.20 -5.91
CA ALA A 71 -2.13 -11.60 -5.60
C ALA A 71 -1.61 -11.77 -4.17
N MET A 72 -0.70 -10.89 -3.71
CA MET A 72 -0.21 -10.90 -2.33
C MET A 72 -1.34 -10.65 -1.33
N GLY A 73 -2.27 -9.74 -1.62
CA GLY A 73 -3.47 -9.51 -0.81
C GLY A 73 -4.34 -10.75 -0.67
N VAL A 74 -4.62 -11.45 -1.78
CA VAL A 74 -5.43 -12.69 -1.77
C VAL A 74 -4.69 -13.84 -1.08
N PHE A 75 -3.45 -14.12 -1.48
CA PHE A 75 -2.69 -15.24 -0.98
C PHE A 75 -2.20 -15.04 0.44
N GLY A 76 -2.01 -13.81 0.88
CA GLY A 76 -1.68 -13.52 2.28
C GLY A 76 -2.84 -13.80 3.24
N LEU A 77 -4.08 -13.71 2.76
CA LEU A 77 -5.23 -14.16 3.54
C LEU A 77 -5.31 -15.70 3.63
N TRP A 78 -5.01 -16.40 2.53
CA TRP A 78 -5.20 -17.84 2.44
C TRP A 78 -4.04 -18.67 3.00
N PHE A 79 -2.82 -18.15 2.94
CA PHE A 79 -1.62 -18.95 3.24
C PHE A 79 -0.79 -18.41 4.39
N SER A 80 -0.55 -17.09 4.47
CA SER A 80 0.30 -16.53 5.52
C SER A 80 0.14 -15.01 5.66
N PRO A 81 -0.15 -14.50 6.87
CA PRO A 81 -0.15 -13.06 7.17
C PRO A 81 1.15 -12.35 6.81
N TRP A 82 2.29 -13.08 6.80
CA TRP A 82 3.59 -12.53 6.40
C TRP A 82 3.62 -12.03 4.96
N ILE A 83 2.83 -12.64 4.06
CA ILE A 83 2.70 -12.15 2.68
C ILE A 83 2.00 -10.78 2.67
N LEU A 84 1.00 -10.55 3.53
CA LEU A 84 0.33 -9.24 3.65
C LEU A 84 1.29 -8.18 4.17
N ILE A 85 2.06 -8.52 5.21
CA ILE A 85 3.09 -7.64 5.81
C ILE A 85 4.13 -7.24 4.74
N THR A 86 4.67 -8.23 4.02
CA THR A 86 5.64 -7.97 2.95
C THR A 86 5.01 -7.16 1.82
N GLY A 87 3.76 -7.42 1.46
CA GLY A 87 3.06 -6.70 0.41
C GLY A 87 2.88 -5.22 0.73
N LEU A 88 2.43 -4.89 1.94
CA LEU A 88 2.33 -3.51 2.42
C LEU A 88 3.71 -2.82 2.42
N PHE A 89 4.74 -3.49 2.94
CA PHE A 89 6.08 -2.91 2.98
C PHE A 89 6.64 -2.62 1.58
N LEU A 90 6.52 -3.58 0.66
CA LEU A 90 6.94 -3.45 -0.74
C LEU A 90 6.13 -2.39 -1.49
N HIS A 91 4.84 -2.24 -1.17
CA HIS A 91 4.00 -1.21 -1.77
C HIS A 91 4.49 0.19 -1.42
N GLY A 92 4.80 0.47 -0.14
CA GLY A 92 5.40 1.76 0.23
C GLY A 92 6.74 2.03 -0.45
N LEU A 93 7.54 0.99 -0.74
CA LEU A 93 8.77 1.13 -1.55
C LEU A 93 8.45 1.43 -3.02
N TRP A 94 7.41 0.81 -3.58
CA TRP A 94 6.93 1.06 -4.93
C TRP A 94 6.46 2.51 -5.09
N ASP A 95 5.74 3.07 -4.12
CA ASP A 95 5.39 4.50 -4.10
C ASP A 95 6.64 5.40 -4.13
N ILE A 96 7.67 5.07 -3.35
CA ILE A 96 8.93 5.85 -3.33
C ILE A 96 9.65 5.77 -4.68
N ALA A 97 9.60 4.64 -5.38
CA ALA A 97 10.21 4.48 -6.69
C ALA A 97 9.66 5.50 -7.71
N HIS A 98 8.38 5.88 -7.58
CA HIS A 98 7.75 6.92 -8.41
C HIS A 98 8.27 8.34 -8.15
N HIS A 99 8.98 8.56 -7.05
CA HIS A 99 9.67 9.82 -6.76
C HIS A 99 10.98 9.97 -7.55
N ASN A 100 11.56 8.86 -8.04
CA ASN A 100 12.81 8.86 -8.77
C ASN A 100 12.59 9.22 -10.24
N ALA A 101 12.94 10.45 -10.62
CA ALA A 101 12.84 10.94 -12.00
C ALA A 101 13.67 10.14 -13.03
N SER A 102 14.62 9.31 -12.57
CA SER A 102 15.45 8.46 -13.43
C SER A 102 14.72 7.19 -13.89
N VAL A 103 13.62 6.81 -13.22
CA VAL A 103 12.84 5.62 -13.56
C VAL A 103 11.57 6.04 -14.31
N LYS A 104 11.37 5.46 -15.49
CA LYS A 104 10.19 5.74 -16.33
C LYS A 104 8.98 4.93 -15.81
N LEU A 105 8.25 5.50 -14.85
CA LEU A 105 7.04 4.92 -14.26
C LEU A 105 5.81 5.81 -14.51
N ALA A 106 4.63 5.37 -14.08
CA ALA A 106 3.43 6.16 -14.19
C ALA A 106 3.53 7.47 -13.40
N LYS A 107 2.81 8.52 -13.83
CA LYS A 107 2.75 9.77 -13.07
C LYS A 107 1.73 9.62 -11.95
N ILE A 108 2.21 9.52 -10.72
CA ILE A 108 1.40 9.45 -9.52
C ILE A 108 1.29 10.84 -8.89
N PRO A 109 0.12 11.24 -8.33
CA PRO A 109 -0.01 12.49 -7.62
C PRO A 109 1.02 12.60 -6.49
N SER A 110 1.74 13.72 -6.41
CA SER A 110 2.81 13.91 -5.42
C SER A 110 2.35 13.86 -3.96
N TRP A 111 1.05 14.03 -3.71
CA TRP A 111 0.46 13.88 -2.39
C TRP A 111 0.25 12.41 -2.00
N TYR A 112 0.00 11.54 -2.99
CA TYR A 112 -0.33 10.13 -2.80
C TYR A 112 0.88 9.36 -2.27
N ILE A 113 2.05 9.56 -2.87
CA ILE A 113 3.30 8.86 -2.52
C ILE A 113 3.63 8.92 -1.01
N PRO A 114 3.83 10.10 -0.39
CA PRO A 114 4.17 10.17 1.04
C PRO A 114 3.01 9.77 1.95
N PHE A 115 1.77 9.89 1.48
CA PHE A 115 0.58 9.46 2.20
C PHE A 115 0.51 7.92 2.29
N CYS A 116 0.60 7.24 1.14
CA CYS A 116 0.43 5.80 1.05
C CYS A 116 1.61 5.07 1.68
N ALA A 117 2.86 5.50 1.40
CA ALA A 117 4.03 4.92 2.04
C ALA A 117 3.99 5.00 3.58
N ALA A 118 3.51 6.13 4.14
CA ALA A 118 3.35 6.27 5.59
C ALA A 118 2.25 5.34 6.13
N TYR A 119 1.12 5.23 5.43
CA TYR A 119 0.03 4.33 5.79
C TYR A 119 0.49 2.86 5.77
N ASP A 120 1.10 2.43 4.67
CA ASP A 120 1.49 1.05 4.41
C ASP A 120 2.51 0.55 5.42
N TRP A 121 3.55 1.34 5.69
CA TRP A 121 4.57 0.95 6.66
C TRP A 121 4.06 0.94 8.08
N THR A 122 3.16 1.87 8.43
CA THR A 122 2.52 1.85 9.76
C THR A 122 1.68 0.58 9.94
N MET A 123 0.90 0.21 8.92
CA MET A 123 0.11 -1.02 8.93
C MET A 123 1.00 -2.27 8.92
N ALA A 124 2.06 -2.31 8.11
CA ALA A 124 3.00 -3.43 8.05
C ALA A 124 3.68 -3.65 9.42
N ILE A 125 4.15 -2.59 10.06
CA ILE A 125 4.75 -2.65 11.41
C ILE A 125 3.72 -3.14 12.42
N TYR A 126 2.53 -2.54 12.45
CA TYR A 126 1.47 -2.94 13.38
C TYR A 126 1.07 -4.41 13.22
N VAL A 127 0.80 -4.85 11.98
CA VAL A 127 0.42 -6.25 11.70
C VAL A 127 1.56 -7.20 12.07
N SER A 128 2.83 -6.81 11.85
CA SER A 128 3.98 -7.61 12.31
C SER A 128 3.99 -7.77 13.83
N LEU A 129 3.77 -6.68 14.58
CA LEU A 129 3.78 -6.71 16.05
C LEU A 129 2.68 -7.61 16.63
N ILE A 130 1.48 -7.63 16.02
CA ILE A 130 0.40 -8.51 16.49
C ILE A 130 0.61 -9.97 16.12
N MET A 131 1.41 -10.28 15.09
CA MET A 131 1.70 -11.66 14.66
C MET A 131 2.90 -12.27 15.41
N LEU A 132 3.73 -11.44 16.05
CA LEU A 132 4.89 -11.87 16.83
C LEU A 132 4.59 -12.06 18.33
N ASN A 133 3.44 -11.56 18.81
CA ASN A 133 2.96 -11.71 20.18
C ASN A 133 1.98 -12.87 20.31
#